data_AF-A9NKE9-F1
#
_entry.id   AF-A9NKE9-F1
#
_cell.length_a   1.000
_cell.length_b   1.000
_cell.length_c   1.000
_cell.angle_alpha   90.00
_cell.angle_beta   90.00
_cell.angle_gamma   90.00
#
_symmetry.space_group_name_H-M   'P 1'
#
loop_
_entity.id
_entity.type
_entity.pdbx_description
1 polymer ?
#
loop_
_entity_poly.entity_id
_entity_poly.type
_entity_poly.pdbx_seq_one_letter_code
_entity_poly.pdbx_strand_id
1 'polypeptide(L)'
;MAFCMPKVLHALLHVFAESMANYICYQADNGAQVVQIFDSWATELSPVDFEEFSLPYLKYIVESVKKTHPKLPLILYASGSGGLLERLPLSGVDVISLDWTVDMAEARRRIGIDIAVQGNVDPGALFGSKDFITKRIYDTVSKAGNSKHILNLGHGVLVGTPEDNVAHFFEVAKGIRY
;
A
#
# COMPACT_ATOMS: atom_id res chain seq x y z
N MET A 1 -2.30 0.63 -25.45
CA MET A 1 -3.24 -0.51 -25.64
C MET A 1 -4.61 -0.22 -25.06
N ALA A 2 -4.73 0.27 -23.82
CA ALA A 2 -6.00 0.58 -23.15
C ALA A 2 -7.03 1.27 -24.06
N PHE A 3 -6.66 2.40 -24.67
CA PHE A 3 -7.62 3.22 -25.42
C PHE A 3 -7.81 2.87 -26.90
N CYS A 4 -7.02 1.94 -27.44
CA CYS A 4 -7.08 1.58 -28.87
C CYS A 4 -7.42 0.10 -29.10
N MET A 5 -7.03 -0.77 -28.17
CA MET A 5 -7.22 -2.22 -28.23
C MET A 5 -7.58 -2.77 -26.83
N PRO A 6 -8.68 -2.28 -26.20
CA PRO A 6 -9.02 -2.62 -24.82
C PRO A 6 -9.21 -4.13 -24.62
N LYS A 7 -9.82 -4.84 -25.59
CA LYS A 7 -9.98 -6.30 -25.51
C LYS A 7 -8.66 -7.06 -25.40
N VAL A 8 -7.62 -6.60 -26.11
CA VAL A 8 -6.27 -7.21 -26.06
C VAL A 8 -5.66 -6.96 -24.68
N LEU A 9 -5.77 -5.73 -24.18
CA LEU A 9 -5.27 -5.40 -22.85
C LEU A 9 -6.01 -6.20 -21.76
N HIS A 10 -7.33 -6.33 -21.85
CA HIS A 10 -8.11 -7.11 -20.88
C HIS A 10 -7.71 -8.58 -20.85
N ALA A 11 -7.47 -9.19 -22.01
CA ALA A 11 -7.00 -10.58 -22.09
C ALA A 11 -5.62 -10.72 -21.42
N LEU A 12 -4.71 -9.77 -21.67
CA LEU A 12 -3.38 -9.77 -21.06
C LEU A 12 -3.45 -9.60 -19.54
N LEU A 13 -4.22 -8.62 -19.06
CA LEU A 13 -4.40 -8.35 -17.63
C LEU A 13 -5.03 -9.54 -16.90
N HIS A 14 -5.93 -10.28 -17.55
CA HIS A 14 -6.50 -11.50 -16.98
C HIS A 14 -5.44 -12.58 -16.77
N VAL A 15 -4.58 -12.83 -17.77
CA VAL A 15 -3.47 -13.78 -17.65
C VAL A 15 -2.52 -13.39 -16.53
N PHE A 16 -2.23 -12.09 -16.37
CA PHE A 16 -1.43 -11.62 -15.24
C PHE A 16 -2.13 -11.82 -13.90
N ALA A 17 -3.43 -11.53 -13.80
CA ALA A 17 -4.19 -11.71 -12.57
C ALA A 17 -4.20 -13.18 -12.11
N GLU A 18 -4.41 -14.13 -13.03
CA GLU A 18 -4.31 -15.56 -12.73
C GLU A 18 -2.90 -15.97 -12.29
N SER A 19 -1.89 -15.51 -13.03
CA SER A 19 -0.49 -15.81 -12.73
C SER A 19 -0.06 -15.26 -11.37
N MET A 20 -0.47 -14.04 -11.03
CA MET A 20 -0.16 -13.40 -9.76
C MET A 20 -0.90 -14.05 -8.60
N ALA A 21 -2.18 -14.41 -8.75
CA ALA A 21 -2.89 -15.15 -7.72
C ALA A 21 -2.19 -16.48 -7.38
N ASN A 22 -1.81 -17.25 -8.41
CA ASN A 22 -1.05 -18.48 -8.22
C ASN A 22 0.29 -18.25 -7.53
N TYR A 23 1.00 -17.17 -7.89
CA TYR A 23 2.29 -16.84 -7.29
C TYR A 23 2.17 -16.41 -5.82
N ILE A 24 1.12 -15.68 -5.47
CA ILE A 24 0.81 -15.30 -4.08
C ILE A 24 0.51 -16.55 -3.24
N CYS A 25 -0.34 -17.46 -3.74
CA CYS A 25 -0.62 -18.72 -3.07
C CYS A 25 0.65 -19.55 -2.87
N TYR A 26 1.50 -19.64 -3.90
CA TYR A 26 2.80 -20.32 -3.79
C TYR A 26 3.68 -19.73 -2.69
N GLN A 27 3.80 -18.39 -2.61
CA GLN A 27 4.57 -17.74 -1.55
C GLN A 27 3.99 -18.03 -0.16
N ALA A 28 2.67 -18.00 -0.03
CA ALA A 28 1.98 -18.31 1.23
C ALA A 28 2.20 -19.76 1.67
N ASP A 29 2.09 -20.72 0.73
CA ASP A 29 2.37 -22.14 0.98
C ASP A 29 3.84 -22.39 1.38
N ASN A 30 4.74 -21.49 0.98
CA ASN A 30 6.16 -21.52 1.31
C ASN A 30 6.55 -20.57 2.47
N GLY A 31 5.58 -20.13 3.27
CA GLY A 31 5.81 -19.48 4.55
C GLY A 31 5.64 -17.96 4.57
N ALA A 32 5.23 -17.32 3.46
CA ALA A 32 4.85 -15.92 3.50
C ALA A 32 3.58 -15.74 4.35
N GLN A 33 3.67 -14.96 5.43
CA GLN A 33 2.56 -14.72 6.36
C GLN A 33 1.69 -13.54 5.98
N VAL A 34 2.18 -12.69 5.07
CA VAL A 34 1.54 -11.51 4.51
C VAL A 34 2.15 -11.27 3.13
N VAL A 35 1.36 -10.80 2.17
CA VAL A 35 1.85 -10.48 0.83
C VAL A 35 1.42 -9.08 0.44
N GLN A 36 2.37 -8.29 -0.07
CA GLN A 36 2.10 -6.96 -0.61
C GLN A 36 2.07 -6.99 -2.14
N ILE A 37 0.98 -6.52 -2.72
CA ILE A 37 0.78 -6.31 -4.14
C ILE A 37 1.22 -4.89 -4.47
N PHE A 38 2.17 -4.76 -5.39
CA PHE A 38 2.63 -3.47 -5.89
C PHE A 38 1.92 -3.16 -7.21
N ASP A 39 1.06 -2.15 -7.20
CA ASP A 39 0.44 -1.59 -8.40
C ASP A 39 0.85 -0.12 -8.56
N SER A 40 2.16 0.12 -8.53
CA SER A 40 2.76 1.46 -8.49
C SER A 40 2.45 2.31 -9.73
N TRP A 41 2.01 1.71 -10.82
CA TRP A 41 1.73 2.40 -12.10
C TRP A 41 0.24 2.56 -12.39
N ALA A 42 -0.66 1.92 -11.65
CA ALA A 42 -2.08 2.10 -11.85
C ALA A 42 -2.58 3.51 -11.51
N THR A 43 -1.76 4.31 -10.84
CA THR A 43 -2.01 5.72 -10.53
C THR A 43 -1.71 6.67 -11.69
N GLU A 44 -1.08 6.18 -12.76
CA GLU A 44 -0.99 6.88 -14.06
C GLU A 44 -2.29 6.79 -14.87
N LEU A 45 -3.24 5.95 -14.43
CA LEU A 45 -4.57 5.89 -15.00
C LEU A 45 -5.46 6.98 -14.41
N SER A 46 -6.35 7.53 -15.24
CA SER A 46 -7.44 8.34 -14.70
C SER A 46 -8.29 7.47 -13.77
N PRO A 47 -9.07 8.07 -12.86
CA PRO A 47 -9.98 7.31 -12.02
C PRO A 47 -10.82 6.30 -12.84
N VAL A 48 -11.53 6.73 -13.88
CA VAL A 48 -12.40 5.80 -14.64
C VAL A 48 -11.61 4.66 -15.30
N ASP A 49 -10.39 4.93 -15.73
CA ASP A 49 -9.52 3.91 -16.34
C ASP A 49 -8.96 2.94 -15.29
N PHE A 50 -8.69 3.41 -14.06
CA PHE A 50 -8.31 2.54 -12.94
C PHE A 50 -9.41 1.52 -12.62
N GLU A 51 -10.66 1.96 -12.66
CA GLU A 51 -11.83 1.10 -12.44
C GLU A 51 -12.02 0.04 -13.53
N GLU A 52 -11.47 0.26 -14.74
CA GLU A 52 -11.55 -0.67 -15.87
C GLU A 52 -10.31 -1.58 -15.98
N PHE A 53 -9.11 -1.04 -15.81
CA PHE A 53 -7.85 -1.70 -16.18
C PHE A 53 -6.97 -2.11 -15.00
N SER A 54 -7.30 -1.75 -13.76
CA SER A 54 -6.55 -2.20 -12.57
C SER A 54 -7.48 -2.84 -11.53
N LEU A 55 -8.47 -2.10 -11.03
CA LEU A 55 -9.32 -2.51 -9.92
C LEU A 55 -9.97 -3.90 -10.10
N PRO A 56 -10.54 -4.27 -11.27
CA PRO A 56 -11.15 -5.58 -11.46
C PRO A 56 -10.15 -6.73 -11.32
N TYR A 57 -8.90 -6.50 -11.72
CA TYR A 57 -7.83 -7.49 -11.69
C TYR A 57 -7.24 -7.63 -10.29
N LEU A 58 -7.08 -6.53 -9.56
CA LEU A 58 -6.74 -6.57 -8.14
C LEU A 58 -7.80 -7.34 -7.36
N LYS A 59 -9.09 -7.06 -7.61
CA LYS A 59 -10.21 -7.78 -7.00
C LYS A 59 -10.18 -9.27 -7.33
N TYR A 60 -9.96 -9.62 -8.59
CA TYR A 60 -9.82 -11.02 -9.01
C TYR A 60 -8.70 -11.74 -8.26
N ILE A 61 -7.52 -11.10 -8.11
CA ILE A 61 -6.39 -11.66 -7.37
C ILE A 61 -6.78 -11.91 -5.93
N VAL A 62 -7.33 -10.91 -5.24
CA VAL A 62 -7.73 -11.01 -3.84
C VAL A 62 -8.76 -12.13 -3.66
N GLU A 63 -9.84 -12.12 -4.43
CA GLU A 63 -10.90 -13.14 -4.33
C GLU A 63 -10.37 -14.55 -4.62
N SER A 64 -9.45 -14.69 -5.57
CA SER A 64 -8.85 -15.99 -5.91
C SER A 64 -7.94 -16.51 -4.80
N VAL A 65 -7.08 -15.66 -4.24
CA VAL A 65 -6.20 -16.02 -3.12
C VAL A 65 -7.01 -16.35 -1.86
N LYS A 66 -8.04 -15.55 -1.55
CA LYS A 66 -8.85 -15.74 -0.33
C LYS A 66 -9.70 -17.02 -0.34
N LYS A 67 -9.95 -17.63 -1.51
CA LYS A 67 -10.63 -18.94 -1.60
C LYS A 67 -9.81 -20.06 -0.94
N THR A 68 -8.49 -20.04 -1.09
CA THR A 68 -7.58 -21.06 -0.54
C THR A 68 -6.87 -20.59 0.72
N HIS A 69 -6.61 -19.28 0.85
CA HIS A 69 -5.88 -18.66 1.95
C HIS A 69 -6.70 -17.54 2.60
N PRO A 70 -7.87 -17.83 3.19
CA PRO A 70 -8.81 -16.79 3.68
C PRO A 70 -8.23 -15.88 4.77
N LYS A 71 -7.21 -16.35 5.49
CA LYS A 71 -6.56 -15.62 6.59
C LYS A 71 -5.27 -14.90 6.17
N LEU A 72 -4.80 -15.08 4.94
CA LEU A 72 -3.57 -14.43 4.46
C LEU A 72 -3.86 -12.93 4.27
N PRO A 73 -3.21 -12.02 5.02
CA PRO A 73 -3.38 -10.59 4.81
C PRO A 73 -2.74 -10.16 3.48
N LEU A 74 -3.45 -9.37 2.71
CA LEU A 74 -3.00 -8.76 1.47
C LEU A 74 -2.90 -7.24 1.64
N ILE A 75 -1.76 -6.68 1.26
CA ILE A 75 -1.50 -5.23 1.28
C ILE A 75 -1.50 -4.73 -0.15
N LEU A 76 -2.21 -3.65 -0.46
CA LEU A 76 -2.08 -2.95 -1.73
C LEU A 76 -1.20 -1.72 -1.57
N TYR A 77 -0.12 -1.65 -2.35
CA TYR A 77 0.66 -0.43 -2.50
C TYR A 77 0.46 0.15 -3.89
N ALA A 78 -0.03 1.40 -3.94
CA ALA A 78 -0.17 2.20 -5.15
C ALA A 78 0.35 3.62 -4.85
N SER A 79 1.56 3.93 -5.29
CA SER A 79 2.17 5.26 -5.13
C SER A 79 1.46 6.28 -6.02
N GLY A 80 1.19 7.48 -5.52
CA GLY A 80 0.41 8.50 -6.23
C GLY A 80 -1.10 8.29 -6.13
N SER A 81 -1.57 7.48 -5.17
CA SER A 81 -2.98 7.06 -5.10
C SER A 81 -3.92 8.05 -4.44
N GLY A 82 -3.49 9.28 -4.17
CA GLY A 82 -4.31 10.33 -3.55
C GLY A 82 -5.63 10.61 -4.27
N GLY A 83 -5.68 10.43 -5.60
CA GLY A 83 -6.91 10.54 -6.41
C GLY A 83 -7.83 9.32 -6.39
N LEU A 84 -7.38 8.20 -5.80
CA LEU A 84 -8.04 6.89 -5.87
C LEU A 84 -8.42 6.30 -4.51
N LEU A 85 -8.19 7.02 -3.40
CA LEU A 85 -8.27 6.47 -2.04
C LEU A 85 -9.58 5.74 -1.72
N GLU A 86 -10.73 6.25 -2.15
CA GLU A 86 -12.04 5.62 -1.91
C GLU A 86 -12.24 4.30 -2.67
N ARG A 87 -11.43 4.08 -3.72
CA ARG A 87 -11.56 2.96 -4.65
C ARG A 87 -10.63 1.82 -4.32
N LEU A 88 -9.48 2.11 -3.69
CA LEU A 88 -8.52 1.08 -3.30
C LEU A 88 -9.15 -0.02 -2.42
N PRO A 89 -9.98 0.29 -1.40
CA PRO A 89 -10.65 -0.72 -0.59
C PRO A 89 -11.58 -1.65 -1.37
N LEU A 90 -12.10 -1.21 -2.51
CA LEU A 90 -13.01 -2.02 -3.35
C LEU A 90 -12.31 -3.23 -3.98
N SER A 91 -10.98 -3.26 -3.97
CA SER A 91 -10.19 -4.44 -4.35
C SER A 91 -10.33 -5.60 -3.35
N GLY A 92 -10.77 -5.34 -2.11
CA GLY A 92 -10.93 -6.33 -1.06
C GLY A 92 -9.67 -6.65 -0.26
N VAL A 93 -8.58 -5.90 -0.48
CA VAL A 93 -7.34 -6.04 0.32
C VAL A 93 -7.57 -5.67 1.79
N ASP A 94 -6.74 -6.25 2.68
CA ASP A 94 -6.85 -6.05 4.12
C ASP A 94 -6.15 -4.75 4.59
N VAL A 95 -5.13 -4.30 3.84
CA VAL A 95 -4.32 -3.12 4.17
C VAL A 95 -4.06 -2.26 2.92
N ILE A 96 -4.18 -0.94 3.05
CA ILE A 96 -3.76 0.03 2.03
C ILE A 96 -2.45 0.69 2.45
N SER A 97 -1.41 0.54 1.64
CA SER A 97 -0.13 1.21 1.84
C SER A 97 -0.12 2.55 1.10
N LEU A 98 0.01 3.63 1.87
CA LEU A 98 -0.10 5.01 1.42
C LEU A 98 1.28 5.62 1.20
N ASP A 99 1.41 6.42 0.15
CA ASP A 99 2.56 7.30 -0.03
C ASP A 99 2.43 8.59 0.80
N TRP A 100 3.48 9.41 0.81
CA TRP A 100 3.60 10.60 1.66
C TRP A 100 2.88 11.85 1.13
N THR A 101 2.36 11.81 -0.10
CA THR A 101 1.65 12.94 -0.70
C THR A 101 0.25 13.15 -0.11
N VAL A 102 -0.27 12.11 0.56
CA VAL A 102 -1.56 12.12 1.24
C VAL A 102 -1.34 12.30 2.74
N ASP A 103 -2.04 13.22 3.38
CA ASP A 103 -2.02 13.30 4.85
C ASP A 103 -2.67 12.05 5.48
N MET A 104 -2.08 11.51 6.54
CA MET A 104 -2.59 10.29 7.17
C MET A 104 -4.03 10.45 7.70
N ALA A 105 -4.40 11.62 8.23
CA ALA A 105 -5.76 11.87 8.71
C ALA A 105 -6.75 11.95 7.54
N GLU A 106 -6.33 12.51 6.41
CA GLU A 106 -7.09 12.53 5.17
C GLU A 106 -7.37 11.11 4.65
N ALA A 107 -6.32 10.29 4.60
CA ALA A 107 -6.43 8.91 4.17
C ALA A 107 -7.39 8.11 5.07
N ARG A 108 -7.25 8.24 6.40
CA ARG A 108 -8.18 7.62 7.36
C ARG A 108 -9.63 8.04 7.14
N ARG A 109 -9.87 9.32 6.86
CA ARG A 109 -11.22 9.84 6.61
C ARG A 109 -11.82 9.28 5.32
N ARG A 110 -11.04 9.18 4.24
CA ARG A 110 -11.51 8.77 2.91
C ARG A 110 -11.60 7.26 2.71
N ILE A 111 -10.67 6.50 3.30
CA ILE A 111 -10.63 5.03 3.24
C ILE A 111 -11.60 4.42 4.25
N GLY A 112 -11.78 5.08 5.40
CA GLY A 112 -12.50 4.54 6.54
C GLY A 112 -11.58 3.82 7.53
N ILE A 113 -12.05 3.71 8.78
CA ILE A 113 -11.24 3.18 9.89
C ILE A 113 -11.22 1.65 9.94
N ASP A 114 -12.08 1.00 9.16
CA ASP A 114 -12.20 -0.45 9.14
C ASP A 114 -11.08 -1.14 8.35
N ILE A 115 -10.49 -0.44 7.39
CA ILE A 115 -9.36 -0.94 6.60
C ILE A 115 -8.06 -0.51 7.27
N ALA A 116 -7.10 -1.43 7.36
CA ALA A 116 -5.79 -1.08 7.89
C ALA A 116 -5.01 -0.21 6.89
N VAL A 117 -4.16 0.67 7.41
CA VAL A 117 -3.27 1.48 6.58
C VAL A 117 -1.82 1.20 6.93
N GLN A 118 -0.94 1.25 5.94
CA GLN A 118 0.50 1.19 6.09
C GLN A 118 1.12 2.50 5.62
N GLY A 119 2.17 2.97 6.29
CA GLY A 119 2.88 4.20 5.92
C GLY A 119 2.75 5.31 6.97
N ASN A 120 2.93 6.59 6.60
CA ASN A 120 3.27 7.04 5.25
C ASN A 120 4.32 8.16 5.26
N VAL A 121 5.30 8.05 6.16
CA VAL A 121 6.36 9.05 6.31
C VAL A 121 7.13 9.21 5.00
N ASP A 122 7.37 10.45 4.57
CA ASP A 122 8.22 10.78 3.41
C ASP A 122 9.64 10.23 3.62
N PRO A 123 10.18 9.38 2.72
CA PRO A 123 11.57 8.94 2.79
C PRO A 123 12.59 10.09 2.89
N GLY A 124 12.28 11.25 2.28
CA GLY A 124 13.08 12.47 2.36
C GLY A 124 13.19 13.03 3.78
N ALA A 125 12.22 12.73 4.66
CA ALA A 125 12.27 13.13 6.07
C ALA A 125 13.48 12.54 6.81
N LEU A 126 14.00 11.40 6.35
CA LEU A 126 15.17 10.74 6.94
C LEU A 126 16.49 11.47 6.66
N PHE A 127 16.50 12.52 5.83
CA PHE A 127 17.64 13.43 5.71
C PHE A 127 17.59 14.59 6.71
N GLY A 128 16.49 14.73 7.46
CA GLY A 128 16.33 15.75 8.49
C GLY A 128 17.12 15.46 9.77
N SER A 129 16.99 16.36 10.75
CA SER A 129 17.49 16.10 12.09
C SER A 129 16.70 14.98 12.78
N LYS A 130 17.31 14.34 13.77
CA LYS A 130 16.63 13.34 14.61
C LYS A 130 15.33 13.87 15.23
N ASP A 131 15.32 15.13 15.67
CA ASP A 131 14.11 15.80 16.18
C ASP A 131 13.01 15.92 15.11
N PHE A 132 13.37 16.27 13.87
CA PHE A 132 12.42 16.32 12.76
C PHE A 132 11.82 14.95 12.43
N ILE A 133 12.66 13.92 12.38
CA ILE A 133 12.23 12.53 12.15
C ILE A 133 11.26 12.10 13.26
N THR A 134 11.61 12.34 14.53
CA THR A 134 10.76 12.05 15.68
C THR A 134 9.40 12.73 15.54
N LYS A 135 9.38 14.05 15.29
CA LYS A 135 8.13 14.82 15.15
C LYS A 135 7.27 14.29 14.01
N ARG A 136 7.86 13.94 12.87
CA ARG A 136 7.12 13.40 11.73
C ARG A 136 6.50 12.03 12.04
N ILE A 137 7.23 11.15 12.74
CA ILE A 137 6.71 9.85 13.17
C ILE A 137 5.50 10.04 14.10
N TYR A 138 5.62 10.88 15.13
CA TYR A 138 4.53 11.13 16.08
C TYR A 138 3.31 11.78 15.41
N ASP A 139 3.50 12.72 14.48
CA ASP A 139 2.42 13.31 13.70
C ASP A 139 1.67 12.24 12.87
N THR A 140 2.41 11.41 12.12
CA THR A 140 1.83 10.32 11.32
C THR A 140 1.06 9.32 12.18
N VAL A 141 1.65 8.87 13.30
CA VAL A 141 1.02 7.90 14.20
C VAL A 141 -0.23 8.48 14.87
N SER A 142 -0.15 9.72 15.36
CA SER A 142 -1.30 10.41 15.97
C SER A 142 -2.48 10.51 15.00
N LYS A 143 -2.20 10.86 13.74
CA LYS A 143 -3.21 10.95 12.67
C LYS A 143 -3.75 9.58 12.23
N ALA A 144 -2.95 8.52 12.32
CA ALA A 144 -3.38 7.17 11.98
C ALA A 144 -4.34 6.57 13.01
N GLY A 145 -4.27 7.03 14.26
CA GLY A 145 -5.05 6.51 15.39
C GLY A 145 -4.50 5.21 15.97
N ASN A 146 -5.11 4.75 17.06
CA ASN A 146 -4.54 3.68 17.92
C ASN A 146 -4.84 2.25 17.44
N SER A 147 -5.29 2.05 16.19
CA SER A 147 -5.60 0.72 15.68
C SER A 147 -5.39 0.61 14.17
N LYS A 148 -5.18 -0.60 13.68
CA LYS A 148 -5.11 -0.93 12.23
C LYS A 148 -4.11 -0.03 11.46
N HIS A 149 -2.94 0.25 12.05
CA HIS A 149 -1.87 1.03 11.45
C HIS A 149 -0.55 0.27 11.49
N ILE A 150 0.11 0.16 10.35
CA ILE A 150 1.50 -0.32 10.22
C ILE A 150 2.34 0.90 9.86
N LEU A 151 3.03 1.48 10.85
CA LEU A 151 3.95 2.59 10.57
C LEU A 151 5.03 2.14 9.57
N ASN A 152 5.18 2.90 8.50
CA ASN A 152 6.20 2.70 7.49
C ASN A 152 6.50 4.04 6.79
N LEU A 153 7.49 4.04 5.90
CA LEU A 153 7.64 5.09 4.91
C LEU A 153 6.56 4.97 3.83
N GLY A 154 6.34 6.05 3.07
CA GLY A 154 5.46 6.04 1.90
C GLY A 154 6.10 5.45 0.63
N HIS A 155 7.40 5.13 0.67
CA HIS A 155 8.17 4.49 -0.39
C HIS A 155 9.47 3.91 0.20
N GLY A 156 10.29 3.24 -0.61
CA GLY A 156 11.61 2.76 -0.19
C GLY A 156 12.54 3.87 0.31
N VAL A 157 13.45 3.50 1.22
CA VAL A 157 14.54 4.35 1.71
C VAL A 157 15.37 4.84 0.52
N LEU A 158 15.69 6.13 0.49
CA LEU A 158 16.43 6.73 -0.60
C LEU A 158 17.92 6.39 -0.51
N VAL A 159 18.57 6.30 -1.67
CA VAL A 159 20.03 6.17 -1.73
C VAL A 159 20.68 7.38 -1.05
N GLY A 160 21.64 7.12 -0.16
CA GLY A 160 22.35 8.16 0.59
C GLY A 160 21.65 8.60 1.87
N THR A 161 20.50 8.02 2.25
CA THR A 161 19.93 8.24 3.58
C THR A 161 20.93 7.80 4.66
N PRO A 162 21.25 8.64 5.65
CA PRO A 162 22.15 8.25 6.74
C PRO A 162 21.60 7.06 7.52
N GLU A 163 22.39 6.00 7.70
CA GLU A 163 21.97 4.79 8.42
C GLU A 163 21.56 5.10 9.87
N ASP A 164 22.25 6.03 10.54
CA ASP A 164 21.90 6.51 11.88
C ASP A 164 20.49 7.10 11.96
N ASN A 165 20.02 7.73 10.88
CA ASN A 165 18.67 8.29 10.82
C ASN A 165 17.62 7.20 10.58
N VAL A 166 17.95 6.13 9.84
CA VAL A 166 17.11 4.93 9.72
C VAL A 166 17.03 4.20 11.06
N ALA A 167 18.15 4.05 11.76
CA ALA A 167 18.20 3.46 13.10
C ALA A 167 17.35 4.27 14.09
N HIS A 168 17.48 5.60 14.07
CA HIS A 168 16.68 6.51 14.88
C HIS A 168 15.18 6.39 14.58
N PHE A 169 14.78 6.24 13.31
CA PHE A 169 13.39 6.00 12.94
C PHE A 169 12.84 4.74 13.62
N PHE A 170 13.58 3.63 13.59
CA PHE A 170 13.19 2.40 14.27
C PHE A 170 13.17 2.52 15.79
N GLU A 171 14.12 3.24 16.39
CA GLU A 171 14.18 3.48 17.83
C GLU A 171 12.92 4.20 18.31
N VAL A 172 12.56 5.31 17.66
CA VAL A 172 11.35 6.08 17.97
C VAL A 172 10.10 5.24 17.73
N ALA A 173 10.00 4.58 16.57
CA ALA A 173 8.84 3.77 16.20
C ALA A 173 8.56 2.64 17.22
N LYS A 174 9.60 1.93 17.67
CA LYS A 174 9.48 0.86 18.67
C LYS A 174 9.21 1.38 20.09
N GLY A 175 9.49 2.66 20.36
CA GLY A 175 9.24 3.33 21.64
C GLY A 175 7.78 3.76 21.84
N ILE A 176 7.00 3.89 20.77
CA ILE A 176 5.61 4.36 20.84
C ILE A 176 4.71 3.37 21.59
N ARG A 177 3.81 3.89 22.42
CA ARG A 177 2.77 3.16 23.14
C ARG A 177 1.42 3.86 22.93
N TYR A 178 0.36 3.08 22.79
CA TYR A 178 -1.02 3.55 22.63
C TYR A 178 -1.84 3.35 23.89
#